data_AF-X1EAN6-F1
#
_entry.id   AF-X1EAN6-F1
#
_cell.length_a   1.000
_cell.length_b   1.000
_cell.length_c   1.000
_cell.angle_alpha   90.00
_cell.angle_beta   90.00
_cell.angle_gamma   90.00
#
_symmetry.space_group_name_H-M   'P 1'
#
loop_
_entity.id
_entity.type
_entity.pdbx_description
1 polymer ?
#
loop_
_entity_poly.entity_id
_entity_poly.type
_entity_poly.pdbx_seq_one_letter_code
_entity_poly.pdbx_strand_id
1 'polypeptide(L)'
;HPPHPQPPQQDLIDFLYALEKAEAEAEANRLAIIARAGQGGAPHSKTTTRTLPNGETEVTVVEETLKPEWQAAAWFLERRLPGRYARRVEVTGAGGSALVPAAEAARGLADQIREFQAVRVVGEVVDVVDV
;
A
#
# COMPACT_ATOMS: atom_id res chain seq x y z
N HIS A 1 -5.25 6.29 47.84
CA HIS A 1 -4.62 6.96 46.69
C HIS A 1 -4.84 8.46 46.83
N PRO A 2 -3.81 9.30 46.99
CA PRO A 2 -4.00 10.74 47.02
C PRO A 2 -4.40 11.25 45.61
N PRO A 3 -5.20 12.32 45.49
CA PRO A 3 -5.53 12.91 44.20
C PRO A 3 -4.28 13.53 43.56
N HIS A 4 -4.03 13.21 42.28
CA HIS A 4 -2.95 13.83 41.52
C HIS A 4 -3.26 15.32 41.30
N PRO A 5 -2.30 16.24 41.52
CA PRO A 5 -2.48 17.64 41.18
C PRO A 5 -2.69 17.76 39.66
N GLN A 6 -3.80 18.37 39.27
CA GLN A 6 -4.09 18.64 37.86
C GLN A 6 -3.30 19.88 37.43
N PRO A 7 -2.63 19.85 36.26
CA PRO A 7 -1.99 21.03 35.72
C PRO A 7 -3.03 22.15 35.51
N PRO A 8 -2.62 23.43 35.58
CA PRO A 8 -3.51 24.53 35.23
C PRO A 8 -3.94 24.40 33.76
N GLN A 9 -5.16 24.84 33.44
CA GLN A 9 -5.76 24.63 32.12
C GLN A 9 -4.91 25.21 30.97
N GLN A 10 -4.18 26.30 31.22
CA GLN A 10 -3.32 26.92 30.22
C GLN A 10 -2.15 26.02 29.81
N ASP A 11 -1.48 25.36 30.77
CA ASP A 11 -0.37 24.43 30.49
C ASP A 11 -0.86 23.25 29.64
N LEU A 12 -2.09 22.78 29.89
CA LEU A 12 -2.70 21.74 29.09
C LEU A 12 -2.96 22.21 27.65
N ILE A 13 -3.48 23.42 27.47
CA ILE A 13 -3.73 24.01 26.15
C ILE A 13 -2.41 24.16 25.38
N ASP A 14 -1.39 24.73 26.01
CA ASP A 14 -0.08 24.94 25.40
C ASP A 14 0.57 23.61 25.01
N PHE A 15 0.44 22.57 25.86
CA PHE A 15 0.88 21.23 25.55
C PHE A 15 0.14 20.63 24.34
N LEU A 16 -1.18 20.78 24.27
CA LEU A 16 -1.96 20.27 23.13
C LEU A 16 -1.57 20.95 21.82
N TYR A 17 -1.35 22.27 21.83
CA TYR A 17 -0.84 22.98 20.66
C TYR A 17 0.57 22.53 20.27
N ALA A 18 1.46 22.35 21.24
CA ALA A 18 2.80 21.84 20.98
C ALA A 18 2.76 20.42 20.41
N LEU A 19 1.85 19.57 20.91
CA LEU A 19 1.65 18.21 20.42
C LEU A 19 1.14 18.21 18.99
N GLU A 20 0.10 18.98 18.68
CA GLU A 20 -0.45 19.10 17.33
C GLU A 20 0.62 19.56 16.33
N LYS A 21 1.39 20.59 16.70
CA LYS A 21 2.50 21.07 15.88
C LYS A 21 3.57 19.99 15.67
N ALA A 22 3.96 19.30 16.73
CA ALA A 22 4.96 18.23 16.65
C ALA A 22 4.47 17.08 15.75
N GLU A 23 3.17 16.73 15.78
CA GLU A 23 2.61 15.73 14.89
C GLU A 23 2.66 16.15 13.42
N ALA A 24 2.32 17.41 13.12
CA ALA A 24 2.40 17.96 11.77
C ALA A 24 3.84 17.97 11.23
N GLU A 25 4.80 18.39 12.04
CA GLU A 25 6.24 18.36 11.67
C GLU A 25 6.75 16.93 11.46
N ALA A 26 6.30 16.00 12.30
CA ALA A 26 6.69 14.60 12.20
C ALA A 26 6.07 13.92 10.96
N GLU A 27 4.87 14.30 10.54
CA GLU A 27 4.27 13.89 9.27
C GLU A 27 5.10 14.41 8.08
N ALA A 28 5.40 15.72 8.06
CA ALA A 28 6.19 16.35 7.00
C ALA A 28 7.58 15.72 6.85
N ASN A 29 8.25 15.43 7.96
CA ASN A 29 9.55 14.74 7.95
C ASN A 29 9.48 13.34 7.34
N ARG A 30 8.42 12.57 7.64
CA ARG A 30 8.23 11.23 7.06
C ARG A 30 7.99 11.28 5.56
N LEU A 31 7.19 12.24 5.10
CA LEU A 31 6.99 12.49 3.67
C LEU A 31 8.30 12.88 2.99
N ALA A 32 9.12 13.71 3.62
CA ALA A 32 10.44 14.08 3.09
C ALA A 32 11.38 12.87 2.96
N ILE A 33 11.37 11.93 3.92
CA ILE A 33 12.12 10.67 3.83
C ILE A 33 11.67 9.86 2.61
N ILE A 34 10.37 9.70 2.40
CA ILE A 34 9.81 8.96 1.26
C ILE A 34 10.12 9.67 -0.06
N ALA A 35 10.03 11.00 -0.12
CA ALA A 35 10.35 11.78 -1.31
C ALA A 35 11.83 11.65 -1.70
N ARG A 36 12.75 11.77 -0.74
CA ARG A 36 14.19 11.55 -0.95
C ARG A 36 14.50 10.13 -1.42
N ALA A 37 13.76 9.16 -0.90
CA ALA A 37 13.87 7.79 -1.34
C ALA A 37 13.50 7.61 -2.81
N GLY A 38 12.41 8.25 -3.26
CA GLY A 38 12.01 8.27 -4.66
C GLY A 38 13.01 8.97 -5.60
N GLN A 39 13.86 9.86 -5.07
CA GLN A 39 14.88 10.60 -5.83
C GLN A 39 16.22 9.86 -5.98
N GLY A 40 16.35 8.63 -5.47
CA GLY A 40 17.56 7.81 -5.63
C GLY A 40 18.29 7.45 -4.32
N GLY A 41 17.75 7.85 -3.16
CA GLY A 41 18.31 7.49 -1.85
C GLY A 41 19.53 8.31 -1.43
N ALA A 42 20.09 7.98 -0.26
CA ALA A 42 21.31 8.62 0.27
C ALA A 42 22.51 7.70 -0.01
N PRO A 43 23.68 8.25 -0.42
CA PRO A 43 24.88 7.46 -0.60
C PRO A 43 25.30 6.82 0.74
N HIS A 44 25.66 5.54 0.70
CA HIS A 44 26.22 4.83 1.86
C HIS A 44 27.55 4.20 1.46
N SER A 45 28.51 4.20 2.39
CA SER A 45 29.85 3.68 2.15
C SER A 45 30.20 2.68 3.24
N LYS A 46 30.68 1.51 2.85
CA LYS A 46 31.22 0.51 3.77
C LYS A 46 32.73 0.43 3.60
N THR A 47 33.46 0.76 4.67
CA THR A 47 34.92 0.58 4.73
C THR A 47 35.22 -0.76 5.39
N THR A 48 35.94 -1.64 4.69
CA THR A 48 36.46 -2.88 5.28
C THR A 48 37.98 -2.77 5.35
N THR A 49 38.52 -2.86 6.56
CA THR A 49 39.96 -2.93 6.81
C THR A 49 40.31 -4.39 7.05
N ARG A 50 41.13 -4.98 6.17
CA ARG A 50 41.68 -6.33 6.36
C ARG A 50 43.16 -6.22 6.64
N THR A 51 43.59 -6.73 7.80
CA THR A 51 45.02 -6.85 8.11
C THR A 51 45.54 -8.14 7.51
N LEU A 52 46.57 -8.03 6.68
CA LEU A 52 47.24 -9.14 6.03
C LEU A 52 48.25 -9.80 7.00
N PRO A 53 48.63 -11.07 6.78
CA PRO A 53 49.56 -11.80 7.67
C PRO A 53 50.95 -11.16 7.78
N ASN A 54 51.32 -10.28 6.85
CA ASN A 54 52.59 -9.54 6.81
C ASN A 54 52.55 -8.24 7.63
N GLY A 55 51.43 -7.90 8.27
CA GLY A 55 51.24 -6.67 9.04
C GLY A 55 50.81 -5.45 8.21
N GLU A 56 50.69 -5.56 6.89
CA GLU A 56 50.09 -4.51 6.06
C GLU A 56 48.57 -4.50 6.19
N THR A 57 47.98 -3.31 6.02
CA THR A 57 46.53 -3.14 5.99
C THR A 57 46.07 -2.89 4.55
N GLU A 58 45.15 -3.75 4.10
CA GLU A 58 44.43 -3.56 2.86
C GLU A 58 43.09 -2.87 3.20
N VAL A 59 42.89 -1.66 2.67
CA VAL A 59 41.66 -0.90 2.84
C VAL A 59 40.84 -1.03 1.56
N THR A 60 39.73 -1.76 1.63
CA THR A 60 38.75 -1.82 0.54
C THR A 60 37.58 -0.93 0.90
N VAL A 61 37.40 0.15 0.13
CA VAL A 61 36.21 1.01 0.21
C VAL A 61 35.21 0.49 -0.81
N VAL A 62 34.06 0.02 -0.33
CA VAL A 62 32.92 -0.34 -1.18
C VAL A 62 31.87 0.74 -1.00
N GLU A 63 31.63 1.53 -2.05
CA GLU A 63 30.50 2.44 -2.10
C GLU A 63 29.26 1.64 -2.53
N GLU A 64 28.29 1.53 -1.64
CA GLU A 64 27.05 0.81 -1.88
C GLU A 64 25.89 1.73 -1.55
N THR A 65 25.08 2.08 -2.54
CA THR A 65 23.90 2.91 -2.29
C THR A 65 22.87 2.05 -1.55
N LEU A 66 22.72 2.26 -0.25
CA LEU A 66 21.65 1.61 0.51
C LEU A 66 20.31 1.96 -0.12
N LYS A 67 19.44 0.95 -0.25
CA LYS A 67 18.04 1.22 -0.60
C LYS A 67 17.48 2.14 0.49
N PRO A 68 16.92 3.29 0.13
CA PRO A 68 16.36 4.17 1.14
C PRO A 68 15.26 3.43 1.91
N GLU A 69 15.41 3.31 3.23
CA GLU A 69 14.46 2.61 4.13
C GLU A 69 13.19 3.44 4.37
N TRP A 70 12.52 3.85 3.30
CA TRP A 70 11.30 4.65 3.33
C TRP A 70 10.08 3.89 3.86
N GLN A 71 10.17 2.57 3.89
CA GLN A 71 9.10 1.66 4.27
C GLN A 71 8.65 1.89 5.72
N ALA A 72 9.58 2.14 6.64
CA ALA A 72 9.26 2.44 8.03
C ALA A 72 8.46 3.76 8.16
N ALA A 73 8.85 4.79 7.40
CA ALA A 73 8.12 6.06 7.35
C ALA A 73 6.70 5.87 6.78
N ALA A 74 6.57 5.09 5.70
CA ALA A 74 5.28 4.77 5.09
C ALA A 74 4.38 3.98 6.05
N TRP A 75 4.89 2.94 6.71
CA TRP A 75 4.12 2.16 7.68
C TRP A 75 3.61 2.99 8.86
N PHE A 76 4.40 3.96 9.31
CA PHE A 76 3.96 4.87 10.37
C PHE A 76 2.79 5.75 9.89
N LEU A 77 2.89 6.31 8.67
CA LEU A 77 1.83 7.13 8.09
C LEU A 77 0.54 6.32 7.86
N GLU A 78 0.65 5.10 7.32
CA GLU A 78 -0.50 4.19 7.10
C GLU A 78 -1.25 3.88 8.40
N ARG A 79 -0.54 3.71 9.52
CA ARG A 79 -1.13 3.35 10.82
C ARG A 79 -1.63 4.54 11.63
N ARG A 80 -0.87 5.64 11.65
CA ARG A 80 -1.23 6.82 12.45
C ARG A 80 -2.32 7.66 11.78
N LEU A 81 -2.31 7.71 10.45
CA LEU A 81 -3.18 8.57 9.63
C LEU A 81 -3.87 7.75 8.52
N PRO A 82 -4.63 6.70 8.87
CA PRO A 82 -5.18 5.76 7.89
C PRO A 82 -6.14 6.42 6.90
N GLY A 83 -6.93 7.43 7.31
CA GLY A 83 -7.83 8.13 6.39
C GLY A 83 -7.14 8.83 5.21
N ARG A 84 -5.86 9.21 5.39
CA ARG A 84 -5.06 9.91 4.37
C ARG A 84 -4.12 8.99 3.63
N TYR A 85 -3.51 8.04 4.33
CA TYR A 85 -2.40 7.25 3.79
C TYR A 85 -2.66 5.73 3.70
N ALA A 86 -3.77 5.21 4.21
CA ALA A 86 -4.07 3.79 4.04
C ALA A 86 -4.24 3.45 2.56
N ARG A 87 -3.83 2.23 2.20
CA ARG A 87 -4.05 1.70 0.86
C ARG A 87 -5.53 1.64 0.56
N ARG A 88 -5.91 2.19 -0.59
CA ARG A 88 -7.24 2.05 -1.16
C ARG A 88 -7.21 0.89 -2.14
N VAL A 89 -8.16 -0.03 -1.99
CA VAL A 89 -8.30 -1.20 -2.85
C VAL A 89 -9.61 -1.06 -3.61
N GLU A 90 -9.51 -1.04 -4.93
CA GLU A 90 -10.64 -1.20 -5.80
C GLU A 90 -10.94 -2.70 -5.94
N VAL A 91 -12.19 -3.08 -5.76
CA VAL A 91 -12.63 -4.47 -5.90
C VAL A 91 -13.60 -4.53 -7.07
N THR A 92 -13.20 -5.24 -8.13
CA THR A 92 -14.01 -5.43 -9.35
C THR A 92 -14.20 -6.93 -9.64
N GLY A 93 -15.23 -7.25 -10.41
CA GLY A 93 -15.46 -8.59 -10.95
C GLY A 93 -14.47 -8.95 -12.06
N ALA A 94 -14.59 -10.17 -12.57
CA ALA A 94 -13.74 -10.67 -13.64
C ALA A 94 -13.80 -9.75 -14.86
N GLY A 95 -12.63 -9.37 -15.40
CA GLY A 95 -12.55 -8.46 -16.55
C GLY A 95 -13.03 -7.02 -16.28
N GLY A 96 -13.06 -6.58 -15.02
CA GLY A 96 -13.55 -5.24 -14.64
C GLY A 96 -15.07 -5.12 -14.59
N SER A 97 -15.78 -6.25 -14.67
CA SER A 97 -17.24 -6.30 -14.56
C SER A 97 -17.73 -6.05 -13.13
N ALA A 98 -19.04 -5.89 -12.96
CA ALA A 98 -19.64 -5.80 -11.64
C ALA A 98 -19.35 -7.05 -10.80
N LEU A 99 -19.15 -6.86 -9.48
CA LEU A 99 -19.11 -7.97 -8.52
C LEU A 99 -20.52 -8.51 -8.36
N VAL A 100 -20.79 -9.61 -9.06
CA VAL A 100 -22.04 -10.35 -8.97
C VAL A 100 -21.79 -11.60 -8.12
N PRO A 101 -22.67 -11.94 -7.16
CA PRO A 101 -22.59 -13.21 -6.44
C PRO A 101 -22.55 -14.39 -7.41
N ALA A 102 -21.73 -15.40 -7.12
CA ALA A 102 -21.52 -16.54 -8.01
C ALA A 102 -22.82 -17.25 -8.41
N ALA A 103 -23.79 -17.35 -7.48
CA ALA A 103 -25.09 -17.96 -7.74
C ALA A 103 -25.92 -17.17 -8.77
N GLU A 104 -25.83 -15.84 -8.76
CA GLU A 104 -26.55 -14.97 -9.70
C GLU A 104 -25.88 -15.00 -11.07
N ALA A 105 -24.54 -14.96 -11.12
CA ALA A 105 -23.78 -15.14 -12.36
C ALA A 105 -24.10 -16.49 -13.04
N ALA A 106 -24.19 -17.58 -12.25
CA ALA A 106 -24.54 -18.90 -12.76
C ALA A 106 -25.96 -18.98 -13.33
N ARG A 107 -26.93 -18.31 -12.69
CA ARG A 107 -28.32 -18.24 -13.19
C ARG A 107 -28.40 -17.49 -14.52
N GLY A 108 -27.76 -16.32 -14.59
CA GLY A 108 -27.72 -15.54 -15.84
C GLY A 108 -27.09 -16.31 -16.99
N LEU A 109 -25.99 -17.05 -16.74
CA LEU A 109 -25.39 -17.93 -17.74
C LEU A 109 -26.34 -19.06 -18.15
N ALA A 110 -27.02 -19.70 -17.19
CA ALA A 110 -27.97 -20.77 -17.47
C ALA A 110 -29.19 -20.27 -18.29
N ASP A 111 -29.64 -19.03 -18.07
CA ASP A 111 -30.68 -18.38 -18.89
C ASP A 111 -30.17 -18.14 -20.32
N GLN A 112 -28.95 -17.60 -20.48
CA GLN A 112 -28.34 -17.37 -21.80
C GLN A 112 -28.13 -18.67 -22.59
N ILE A 113 -27.70 -19.75 -21.93
CA ILE A 113 -27.56 -21.06 -22.57
C ILE A 113 -28.92 -21.57 -23.04
N ARG A 114 -29.96 -21.44 -22.20
CA ARG A 114 -31.33 -21.85 -22.56
C ARG A 114 -31.87 -21.06 -23.75
N GLU A 115 -31.65 -19.74 -23.77
CA GLU A 115 -32.06 -18.87 -24.87
C GLU A 115 -31.33 -19.24 -26.17
N PHE A 116 -30.01 -19.41 -26.12
CA PHE A 116 -29.22 -19.84 -27.27
C PHE A 116 -29.67 -21.19 -27.84
N GLN A 117 -29.96 -22.17 -26.95
CA GLN A 117 -30.48 -23.47 -27.36
C GLN A 117 -31.87 -23.37 -27.99
N ALA A 118 -32.75 -22.54 -27.44
CA ALA A 118 -34.09 -22.33 -28.00
C ALA A 118 -34.03 -21.73 -29.42
N VAL A 119 -33.18 -20.71 -29.65
CA VAL A 119 -32.97 -20.12 -30.97
C VAL A 119 -32.43 -21.14 -31.98
N ARG A 120 -31.48 -21.98 -31.56
CA ARG A 120 -30.89 -23.00 -32.43
C ARG A 120 -31.90 -24.08 -32.83
N VAL A 121 -32.75 -24.54 -31.90
CA VAL A 121 -33.79 -25.53 -32.18
C VAL A 121 -34.83 -24.97 -33.15
N VAL A 122 -35.21 -23.69 -33.03
CA VAL A 122 -36.14 -23.06 -33.98
C VAL A 122 -35.53 -22.93 -35.38
N GLY A 123 -34.25 -22.55 -35.50
CA GLY A 123 -33.55 -22.51 -36.79
C GLY A 123 -33.47 -23.88 -37.47
N GLU A 124 -33.13 -24.92 -36.70
CA GLU A 124 -33.05 -26.30 -37.20
C GLU A 124 -34.42 -26.86 -37.61
N VAL A 125 -35.50 -26.48 -36.93
CA VAL A 125 -36.88 -26.88 -37.30
C VAL A 125 -37.36 -26.15 -38.55
N VAL A 126 -36.98 -24.88 -38.76
CA VAL A 126 -37.33 -24.14 -39.98
C VAL A 126 -36.60 -24.72 -41.21
N ASP A 127 -35.33 -25.07 -41.09
CA ASP A 127 -34.54 -25.68 -42.17
C ASP A 127 -35.05 -27.08 -42.60
N VAL A 128 -35.73 -27.81 -41.71
CA VAL A 128 -36.30 -29.15 -42.00
C VAL A 128 -37.68 -29.07 -42.68
N VAL A 129 -38.39 -27.95 -42.58
CA VAL A 129 -39.73 -27.76 -43.15
C VAL A 129 -39.69 -27.18 -44.57
N ASP A 130 -38.58 -26.57 -44.98
CA ASP A 130 -38.36 -25.99 -46.33
C ASP A 130 -37.68 -26.95 -47.34
N VAL A 131 -37.75 -28.28 -47.14
CA VAL A 131 -37.22 -29.32 -48.07
C VAL A 131 -38.34 -30.11 -48.75
#